data_AF-A0A7V9GJ79-F1
#
_entry.id   AF-A0A7V9GJ79-F1
#
_cell.length_a   1.000
_cell.length_b   1.000
_cell.length_c   1.000
_cell.angle_alpha   90.00
_cell.angle_beta   90.00
_cell.angle_gamma   90.00
#
_symmetry.space_group_name_H-M   'P 1'
#
loop_
_entity.id
_entity.type
_entity.pdbx_description
1 polymer ?
#
loop_
_entity_poly.entity_id
_entity_poly.type
_entity_poly.pdbx_seq_one_letter_code
_entity_poly.pdbx_strand_id
1 'polypeptide(L)'
;MRPALEAAMAVARSGEQATPPVPAPGALKRYLRFARLPDPALGIARRVLEDDAAFRARVAQATTEAQLGRAGWLWLTRPPGWEPEFEVIRKEANAAEVASKDDRNERDATRRLAGADQALTREREARRELTEEVLALRSQVTELVAEQRVAIARAKDHEARIADRNAELRQVRHQYRMLAAELDNALAGLPPGTAAGGVSPPVAVVVAAAEEMEEEEEVPVDRDGIARAVDVARRAAADLAAIIAAATELMGPPSVSAPAPAPDEDDPTGPPTPQRTGPALTARRPVALPPGSSTTARPRPST
;
A
#
# COMPACT_ATOMS: atom_id res chain seq x y z
N MET A 1 -22.85 26.81 -38.71
CA MET A 1 -24.06 27.46 -38.14
C MET A 1 -23.75 28.53 -37.09
N ARG A 2 -22.87 28.28 -36.12
CA ARG A 2 -22.53 29.28 -35.08
C ARG A 2 -22.12 30.66 -35.65
N PRO A 3 -21.26 30.76 -36.69
CA PRO A 3 -20.88 32.06 -37.26
C PRO A 3 -22.07 32.88 -37.77
N ALA A 4 -23.05 32.25 -38.41
CA ALA A 4 -24.27 32.92 -38.90
C ALA A 4 -25.12 33.49 -37.76
N LEU A 5 -25.24 32.76 -36.65
CA LEU A 5 -26.00 33.21 -35.48
C LEU A 5 -25.29 34.35 -34.73
N GLU A 6 -23.95 34.30 -34.65
CA GLU A 6 -23.15 35.38 -34.05
C GLU A 6 -23.18 36.64 -34.93
N ALA A 7 -23.12 36.50 -36.25
CA ALA A 7 -23.28 37.62 -37.18
C ALA A 7 -24.67 38.27 -37.09
N ALA A 8 -25.73 37.48 -36.92
CA ALA A 8 -27.08 38.02 -36.69
C ALA A 8 -27.14 38.91 -35.44
N MET A 9 -26.47 38.52 -34.35
CA MET A 9 -26.37 39.35 -33.14
C MET A 9 -25.58 40.64 -33.38
N ALA A 10 -24.50 40.57 -34.16
CA ALA A 10 -23.73 41.75 -34.54
C ALA A 10 -24.56 42.73 -35.37
N VAL A 11 -25.32 42.23 -36.35
CA VAL A 11 -26.23 43.04 -37.17
C VAL A 11 -27.35 43.65 -36.34
N ALA A 12 -27.95 42.89 -35.42
CA ALA A 12 -28.98 43.41 -34.51
C ALA A 12 -28.43 44.54 -33.61
N ARG A 13 -27.20 44.40 -33.11
CA ARG A 13 -26.54 45.44 -32.30
C ARG A 13 -26.23 46.68 -33.12
N SER A 14 -25.71 46.50 -34.34
CA SER A 14 -25.41 47.59 -35.28
C SER A 14 -26.68 48.35 -35.67
N GLY A 15 -27.79 47.64 -35.91
CA GLY A 15 -29.09 48.25 -36.23
C GLY A 15 -29.65 49.14 -35.10
N GLU A 16 -29.56 48.69 -33.85
CA GLU A 16 -29.98 49.50 -32.68
C GLU A 16 -29.11 50.76 -32.49
N GLN A 17 -27.87 50.75 -32.97
CA GLN A 17 -26.93 51.88 -32.90
C GLN A 17 -27.00 52.81 -34.12
N ALA A 18 -27.71 52.44 -35.19
CA ALA A 18 -27.81 53.22 -36.41
C ALA A 18 -28.67 54.50 -36.23
N THR A 19 -28.54 55.46 -37.13
CA THR A 19 -29.37 56.68 -37.18
C THR A 19 -30.03 56.79 -38.56
N PRO A 20 -31.37 56.61 -38.69
CA PRO A 20 -32.33 56.26 -37.63
C PRO A 20 -32.16 54.81 -37.09
N PRO A 21 -32.52 54.55 -35.82
CA PRO A 21 -32.35 53.24 -35.21
C PRO A 21 -33.30 52.22 -35.84
N VAL A 22 -32.75 51.05 -36.12
CA VAL A 22 -33.47 49.92 -36.70
C VAL A 22 -33.67 48.89 -35.58
N PRO A 23 -34.91 48.71 -35.07
CA PRO A 23 -35.14 47.93 -33.86
C PRO A 23 -34.78 46.45 -34.07
N ALA A 24 -34.08 45.89 -33.07
CA ALA A 24 -33.78 44.48 -33.00
C ALA A 24 -35.03 43.68 -32.60
N PRO A 25 -35.12 42.40 -33.02
CA PRO A 25 -36.20 41.51 -32.60
C PRO A 25 -36.29 41.41 -31.07
N GLY A 26 -37.51 41.50 -30.53
CA GLY A 26 -37.75 41.60 -29.08
C GLY A 26 -37.09 40.48 -28.27
N ALA A 27 -37.13 39.24 -28.78
CA ALA A 27 -36.52 38.08 -28.13
C ALA A 27 -34.99 38.18 -28.00
N LEU A 28 -34.32 38.96 -28.85
CA LEU A 28 -32.86 39.14 -28.83
C LEU A 28 -32.40 40.29 -27.96
N LYS A 29 -33.25 41.28 -27.67
CA LYS A 29 -32.85 42.52 -26.96
C LYS A 29 -32.12 42.26 -25.65
N ARG A 30 -32.60 41.30 -24.86
CA ARG A 30 -31.97 40.91 -23.57
C ARG A 30 -30.53 40.42 -23.74
N TYR A 31 -30.21 39.84 -24.89
CA TYR A 31 -28.91 39.22 -25.16
C TYR A 31 -27.92 40.15 -25.87
N LEU A 32 -28.36 41.28 -26.42
CA LEU A 32 -27.50 42.23 -27.14
C LEU A 32 -26.40 42.85 -26.27
N ARG A 33 -26.61 42.89 -24.95
CA ARG A 33 -25.65 43.41 -23.96
C ARG A 33 -24.47 42.49 -23.67
N PHE A 34 -24.53 41.21 -24.07
CA PHE A 34 -23.42 40.28 -23.82
C PHE A 34 -22.33 40.43 -24.89
N ALA A 35 -21.07 40.54 -24.46
CA ALA A 35 -19.92 40.60 -25.36
C ALA A 35 -19.78 39.31 -26.19
N ARG A 36 -20.02 38.15 -25.56
CA ARG A 36 -20.03 36.83 -26.20
C ARG A 36 -21.38 36.16 -25.98
N LEU A 37 -21.89 35.52 -27.03
CA LEU A 37 -23.20 34.88 -26.99
C LEU A 37 -23.13 33.55 -26.21
N PRO A 38 -23.92 33.37 -25.13
CA PRO A 38 -24.00 32.09 -24.44
C PRO A 38 -24.76 31.06 -25.29
N ASP A 39 -24.44 29.78 -25.15
CA ASP A 39 -25.02 28.73 -26.00
C ASP A 39 -26.57 28.67 -25.99
N PRO A 40 -27.27 28.90 -24.86
CA PRO A 40 -28.74 28.98 -24.87
C PRO A 40 -29.30 30.09 -25.77
N ALA A 41 -28.57 31.19 -25.96
CA ALA A 41 -28.99 32.30 -26.81
C ALA A 41 -28.83 31.99 -28.31
N LEU A 42 -27.98 31.02 -28.69
CA LEU A 42 -27.90 30.54 -30.08
C LEU A 42 -29.22 29.92 -30.54
N GLY A 43 -29.88 29.16 -29.65
CA GLY A 43 -31.19 28.56 -29.95
C GLY A 43 -32.28 29.61 -30.17
N ILE A 44 -32.24 30.71 -29.42
CA ILE A 44 -33.18 31.84 -29.56
C ILE A 44 -32.90 32.61 -30.85
N ALA A 45 -31.63 32.93 -31.14
CA ALA A 45 -31.23 33.58 -32.38
C ALA A 45 -31.63 32.78 -33.62
N ARG A 46 -31.53 31.44 -33.57
CA ARG A 46 -32.01 30.57 -34.63
C ARG A 46 -33.51 30.75 -34.88
N ARG A 47 -34.34 30.62 -33.83
CA ARG A 47 -35.81 30.76 -33.96
C ARG A 47 -36.19 32.13 -34.50
N VAL A 48 -35.57 33.20 -33.98
CA VAL A 48 -35.83 34.57 -34.45
C VAL A 48 -35.52 34.73 -35.94
N LEU A 49 -34.41 34.16 -36.43
CA LEU A 49 -34.09 34.18 -37.86
C LEU A 49 -35.02 33.32 -38.71
N GLU A 50 -35.63 32.27 -38.14
CA GLU A 50 -36.62 31.45 -38.83
C GLU A 50 -37.96 32.19 -38.94
N ASP A 51 -38.41 32.81 -37.85
CA ASP A 51 -39.70 33.49 -37.72
C ASP A 51 -39.73 34.89 -38.37
N ASP A 52 -38.61 35.63 -38.33
CA ASP A 52 -38.51 36.99 -38.87
C ASP A 52 -37.69 37.01 -40.18
N ALA A 53 -38.41 36.87 -41.31
CA ALA A 53 -37.82 36.89 -42.64
C ALA A 53 -37.16 38.23 -43.00
N ALA A 54 -37.69 39.35 -42.51
CA ALA A 54 -37.13 40.67 -42.77
C ALA A 54 -35.80 40.86 -42.03
N PHE A 55 -35.72 40.42 -40.78
CA PHE A 55 -34.46 40.38 -40.04
C PHE A 55 -33.45 39.45 -40.69
N ARG A 56 -33.85 38.23 -41.09
CA ARG A 56 -32.97 37.31 -41.82
C ARG A 56 -32.41 37.93 -43.11
N ALA A 57 -33.24 38.61 -43.89
CA ALA A 57 -32.81 39.30 -45.11
C ALA A 57 -31.78 40.40 -44.82
N ARG A 58 -31.97 41.20 -43.77
CA ARG A 58 -30.98 42.20 -43.33
C ARG A 58 -29.65 41.57 -42.94
N VAL A 59 -29.69 40.45 -42.21
CA VAL A 59 -28.47 39.73 -41.81
C VAL A 59 -27.75 39.20 -43.06
N ALA A 60 -28.49 38.63 -44.01
CA ALA A 60 -27.94 38.13 -45.27
C ALA A 60 -27.29 39.24 -46.11
N GLN A 61 -27.87 40.45 -46.14
CA GLN A 61 -27.29 41.61 -46.85
C GLN A 61 -26.01 42.12 -46.20
N ALA A 62 -25.93 42.06 -44.86
CA ALA A 62 -24.81 42.56 -44.09
C ALA A 62 -23.64 41.56 -43.97
N THR A 63 -23.77 40.34 -44.50
CA THR A 63 -22.78 39.27 -44.33
C THR A 63 -22.38 38.65 -45.65
N THR A 64 -21.16 38.09 -45.71
CA THR A 64 -20.64 37.41 -46.90
C THR A 64 -20.46 35.91 -46.65
N GLU A 65 -20.40 35.13 -47.73
CA GLU A 65 -20.16 33.69 -47.64
C GLU A 65 -18.83 33.37 -46.95
N ALA A 66 -17.78 34.14 -47.23
CA ALA A 66 -16.47 33.97 -46.60
C ALA A 66 -16.51 34.16 -45.08
N GLN A 67 -17.39 35.04 -44.57
CA GLN A 67 -17.53 35.28 -43.12
C GLN A 67 -18.28 34.14 -42.40
N LEU A 68 -19.26 33.53 -43.07
CA LEU A 68 -20.18 32.58 -42.43
C LEU A 68 -19.88 31.12 -42.74
N GLY A 69 -19.11 30.88 -43.80
CA GLY A 69 -18.98 29.60 -44.47
C GLY A 69 -20.23 29.26 -45.29
N ARG A 70 -20.06 28.31 -46.23
CA ARG A 70 -21.11 27.90 -47.18
C ARG A 70 -22.44 27.54 -46.52
N ALA A 71 -22.40 26.64 -45.52
CA ALA A 71 -23.62 26.20 -44.83
C ALA A 71 -24.34 27.31 -44.07
N GLY A 72 -23.60 28.24 -43.46
CA GLY A 72 -24.18 29.37 -42.74
C GLY A 72 -24.82 30.38 -43.69
N TRP A 73 -24.17 30.61 -44.83
CA TRP A 73 -24.67 31.50 -45.89
C TRP A 73 -25.93 30.93 -46.55
N LEU A 74 -25.92 29.66 -47.00
CA LEU A 74 -27.08 28.99 -47.61
C LEU A 74 -28.33 29.03 -46.71
N TRP A 75 -28.17 28.80 -45.42
CA TRP A 75 -29.27 28.82 -44.46
C TRP A 75 -29.88 30.22 -44.26
N LEU A 76 -29.07 31.28 -44.39
CA LEU A 76 -29.53 32.66 -44.29
C LEU A 76 -30.17 33.17 -45.58
N THR A 77 -29.53 32.96 -46.73
CA THR A 77 -29.97 33.50 -48.03
C THR A 77 -31.09 32.69 -48.66
N ARG A 78 -31.15 31.38 -48.35
CA ARG A 78 -32.16 30.43 -48.86
C ARG A 78 -32.40 30.54 -50.38
N PRO A 79 -31.36 30.53 -51.24
CA PRO A 79 -31.55 30.56 -52.69
C PRO A 79 -32.34 29.33 -53.16
N PRO A 80 -32.96 29.36 -54.35
CA PRO A 80 -33.62 28.18 -54.91
C PRO A 80 -32.70 26.96 -54.89
N GLY A 81 -33.17 25.84 -54.31
CA GLY A 81 -32.36 24.61 -54.20
C GLY A 81 -31.30 24.60 -53.09
N TRP A 82 -31.37 25.50 -52.11
CA TRP A 82 -30.41 25.54 -51.00
C TRP A 82 -30.47 24.34 -50.06
N GLU A 83 -31.67 23.77 -49.83
CA GLU A 83 -31.91 22.75 -48.81
C GLU A 83 -31.07 21.47 -49.04
N PRO A 84 -31.04 20.87 -50.25
CA PRO A 84 -30.21 19.69 -50.50
C PRO A 84 -28.72 19.94 -50.27
N GLU A 85 -28.19 21.07 -50.72
CA GLU A 85 -26.77 21.42 -50.56
C GLU A 85 -26.43 21.64 -49.08
N PHE A 86 -27.27 22.37 -48.37
CA PHE A 86 -27.12 22.58 -46.93
C PHE A 86 -27.15 21.26 -46.15
N GLU A 87 -28.05 20.34 -46.50
CA GLU A 87 -28.15 19.02 -45.89
C GLU A 87 -26.90 18.16 -46.13
N VAL A 88 -26.30 18.21 -47.32
CA VAL A 88 -25.04 17.51 -47.61
C VAL A 88 -23.92 18.03 -46.70
N ILE A 89 -23.72 19.34 -46.64
CA ILE A 89 -22.65 19.94 -45.81
C ILE A 89 -22.88 19.64 -44.33
N ARG A 90 -24.14 19.65 -43.87
CA ARG A 90 -24.50 19.31 -42.49
C ARG A 90 -24.16 17.86 -42.18
N LYS A 91 -24.47 16.92 -43.08
CA LYS A 91 -24.15 15.51 -42.92
C LYS A 91 -22.65 15.27 -42.88
N GLU A 92 -21.88 15.89 -43.76
CA GLU A 92 -20.42 15.81 -43.79
C GLU A 92 -19.79 16.34 -42.51
N ALA A 93 -20.24 17.51 -42.04
CA ALA A 93 -19.75 18.09 -40.79
C ALA A 93 -20.06 17.20 -39.57
N ASN A 94 -21.26 16.63 -39.51
CA ASN A 94 -21.63 15.70 -38.45
C ASN A 94 -20.81 14.39 -38.52
N ALA A 95 -20.60 13.85 -39.71
CA ALA A 95 -19.78 12.66 -39.91
C ALA A 95 -18.32 12.89 -39.48
N ALA A 96 -17.75 14.06 -39.82
CA ALA A 96 -16.41 14.43 -39.38
C ALA A 96 -16.31 14.60 -37.85
N GLU A 97 -17.34 15.17 -37.21
CA GLU A 97 -17.37 15.30 -35.74
C GLU A 97 -17.46 13.94 -35.05
N VAL A 98 -18.29 13.02 -35.56
CA VAL A 98 -18.40 11.64 -35.07
C VAL A 98 -17.06 10.92 -35.22
N ALA A 99 -16.46 10.93 -36.41
CA ALA A 99 -15.15 10.33 -36.65
C ALA A 99 -14.07 10.90 -35.72
N SER A 100 -14.05 12.22 -35.50
CA SER A 100 -13.10 12.86 -34.57
C SER A 100 -13.34 12.48 -33.09
N LYS A 101 -14.59 12.22 -32.69
CA LYS A 101 -14.90 11.70 -31.36
C LYS A 101 -14.47 10.25 -31.23
N ASP A 102 -14.73 9.43 -32.25
CA ASP A 102 -14.36 8.02 -32.28
C ASP A 102 -12.84 7.85 -32.23
N ASP A 103 -12.08 8.60 -33.03
CA ASP A 103 -10.62 8.66 -32.95
C ASP A 103 -10.09 9.00 -31.55
N ARG A 104 -10.73 9.97 -30.89
CA ARG A 104 -10.35 10.38 -29.52
C ARG A 104 -10.67 9.28 -28.51
N ASN A 105 -11.85 8.66 -28.63
CA ASN A 105 -12.27 7.56 -27.79
C ASN A 105 -11.36 6.35 -27.96
N GLU A 106 -10.95 6.03 -29.20
CA GLU A 106 -10.01 4.97 -29.51
C GLU A 106 -8.65 5.25 -28.87
N ARG A 107 -8.07 6.44 -29.07
CA ARG A 107 -6.79 6.82 -28.44
C ARG A 107 -6.85 6.82 -26.92
N ASP A 108 -7.98 7.21 -26.34
CA ASP A 108 -8.21 7.13 -24.89
C ASP A 108 -8.29 5.68 -24.43
N ALA A 109 -8.99 4.81 -25.15
CA ALA A 109 -9.09 3.38 -24.86
C ALA A 109 -7.72 2.68 -24.96
N THR A 110 -6.95 2.92 -26.02
CA THR A 110 -5.59 2.39 -26.18
C THR A 110 -4.67 2.85 -25.05
N ARG A 111 -4.75 4.13 -24.64
CA ARG A 111 -3.97 4.64 -23.50
C ARG A 111 -4.37 3.99 -22.18
N ARG A 112 -5.66 3.78 -21.95
CA ARG A 112 -6.15 3.07 -20.74
C ARG A 112 -5.69 1.62 -20.71
N LEU A 113 -5.74 0.91 -21.84
CA LEU A 113 -5.29 -0.47 -21.95
C LEU A 113 -3.78 -0.57 -21.70
N ALA A 114 -2.98 0.27 -22.35
CA ALA A 114 -1.53 0.32 -22.12
C ALA A 114 -1.18 0.65 -20.65
N GLY A 115 -1.94 1.53 -20.00
CA GLY A 115 -1.78 1.82 -18.57
C GLY A 115 -2.10 0.62 -17.67
N ALA A 116 -3.14 -0.15 -18.00
CA ALA A 116 -3.51 -1.37 -17.28
C ALA A 116 -2.45 -2.47 -17.44
N ASP A 117 -1.92 -2.67 -18.65
CA ASP A 117 -0.89 -3.67 -18.93
C ASP A 117 0.43 -3.36 -18.20
N GLN A 118 0.80 -2.08 -18.11
CA GLN A 118 1.96 -1.65 -17.32
C GLN A 118 1.74 -1.90 -15.82
N ALA A 119 0.54 -1.62 -15.30
CA ALA A 119 0.22 -1.88 -13.89
C ALA A 119 0.28 -3.39 -13.57
N LEU A 120 -0.26 -4.23 -14.45
CA LEU A 120 -0.22 -5.68 -14.33
C LEU A 120 1.23 -6.22 -14.35
N THR A 121 2.07 -5.67 -15.24
CA THR A 121 3.49 -6.04 -15.31
C THR A 121 4.22 -5.72 -14.00
N ARG A 122 4.02 -4.51 -13.45
CA ARG A 122 4.62 -4.11 -12.16
C ARG A 122 4.14 -4.97 -11.00
N GLU A 123 2.86 -5.32 -10.95
CA GLU A 123 2.31 -6.20 -9.90
C GLU A 123 2.91 -7.61 -9.97
N ARG A 124 3.07 -8.15 -11.17
CA ARG A 124 3.74 -9.45 -11.38
C ARG A 124 5.20 -9.43 -10.98
N GLU A 125 5.92 -8.36 -11.29
CA GLU A 125 7.32 -8.18 -10.87
C GLU A 125 7.44 -8.10 -9.36
N ALA A 126 6.66 -7.24 -8.71
CA ALA A 126 6.64 -7.12 -7.25
C ALA A 126 6.28 -8.44 -6.55
N ARG A 127 5.35 -9.22 -7.12
CA ARG A 127 4.97 -10.53 -6.59
C ARG A 127 6.09 -11.57 -6.73
N ARG A 128 6.88 -11.52 -7.81
CA ARG A 128 8.05 -12.38 -7.99
C ARG A 128 9.12 -12.05 -6.97
N GLU A 129 9.45 -10.78 -6.80
CA GLU A 129 10.42 -10.30 -5.80
C GLU A 129 10.04 -10.74 -4.39
N LEU A 130 8.77 -10.55 -4.00
CA LEU A 130 8.28 -10.99 -2.70
C LEU A 130 8.36 -12.52 -2.54
N THR A 131 8.11 -13.28 -3.60
CA THR A 131 8.21 -14.75 -3.57
C THR A 131 9.66 -15.19 -3.37
N GLU A 132 10.60 -14.55 -4.05
CA GLU A 132 12.04 -14.80 -3.90
C GLU A 132 12.53 -14.46 -2.49
N GLU A 133 12.09 -13.33 -1.93
CA GLU A 133 12.41 -12.94 -0.55
C GLU A 133 11.86 -13.95 0.47
N VAL A 134 10.62 -14.40 0.31
CA VAL A 134 10.03 -15.43 1.19
C VAL A 134 10.82 -16.74 1.10
N LEU A 135 11.29 -17.14 -0.07
CA LEU A 135 12.12 -18.33 -0.22
C LEU A 135 13.49 -18.16 0.46
N ALA A 136 14.12 -16.99 0.31
CA ALA A 136 15.39 -16.68 0.96
C ALA A 136 15.28 -16.64 2.49
N LEU A 137 14.22 -16.03 3.03
CA LEU A 137 13.95 -16.02 4.46
C LEU A 137 13.67 -17.43 5.00
N ARG A 138 12.94 -18.26 4.25
CA ARG A 138 12.73 -19.66 4.62
C ARG A 138 14.03 -20.44 4.67
N SER A 139 14.94 -20.28 3.70
CA SER A 139 16.24 -20.94 3.75
C SER A 139 17.07 -20.49 4.95
N GLN A 140 17.07 -19.19 5.27
CA GLN A 140 17.77 -18.67 6.47
C GLN A 140 17.20 -19.27 7.76
N VAL A 141 15.88 -19.36 7.90
CA VAL A 141 15.26 -20.00 9.06
C VAL A 141 15.67 -21.47 9.16
N THR A 142 15.70 -22.21 8.04
CA THR A 142 16.15 -23.61 8.07
C THR A 142 17.61 -23.76 8.47
N GLU A 143 18.48 -22.85 8.05
CA GLU A 143 19.89 -22.81 8.42
C GLU A 143 20.07 -22.50 9.91
N LEU A 144 19.42 -21.45 10.41
CA LEU A 144 19.45 -21.08 11.83
C LEU A 144 18.92 -22.21 12.74
N VAL A 145 17.88 -22.93 12.31
CA VAL A 145 17.37 -24.10 13.06
C VAL A 145 18.39 -25.23 13.07
N ALA A 146 19.13 -25.45 11.97
CA ALA A 146 20.19 -26.45 11.93
C ALA A 146 21.36 -26.06 12.85
N GLU A 147 21.80 -24.80 12.80
CA GLU A 147 22.83 -24.26 13.70
C GLU A 147 22.42 -24.38 15.18
N GLN A 148 21.17 -24.03 15.50
CA GLN A 148 20.63 -24.17 16.85
C GLN A 148 20.68 -25.62 17.34
N ARG A 149 20.31 -26.58 16.49
CA ARG A 149 20.39 -28.02 16.84
C ARG A 149 21.82 -28.46 17.13
N VAL A 150 22.79 -28.01 16.33
CA VAL A 150 24.21 -28.30 16.57
C VAL A 150 24.68 -27.68 17.89
N ALA A 151 24.29 -26.44 18.18
CA ALA A 151 24.64 -25.78 19.43
C ALA A 151 24.04 -26.50 20.65
N ILE A 152 22.78 -26.92 20.58
CA ILE A 152 22.12 -27.71 21.64
C ILE A 152 22.83 -29.05 21.84
N ALA A 153 23.22 -29.74 20.76
CA ALA A 153 23.96 -31.00 20.86
C ALA A 153 25.31 -30.80 21.56
N ARG A 154 26.07 -29.77 21.17
CA ARG A 154 27.34 -29.42 21.84
C ARG A 154 27.17 -29.09 23.31
N ALA A 155 26.13 -28.34 23.67
CA ALA A 155 25.83 -28.03 25.07
C ALA A 155 25.57 -29.30 25.89
N LYS A 156 24.77 -30.23 25.36
CA LYS A 156 24.53 -31.54 25.98
C LYS A 156 25.79 -32.38 26.14
N ASP A 157 26.68 -32.37 25.14
CA ASP A 157 27.97 -33.07 25.23
C ASP A 157 28.84 -32.48 26.35
N HIS A 158 28.85 -31.14 26.52
CA HIS A 158 29.56 -30.50 27.62
C HIS A 158 28.94 -30.85 28.98
N GLU A 159 27.61 -30.85 29.10
CA GLU A 159 26.91 -31.28 30.33
C GLU A 159 27.26 -32.72 30.70
N ALA A 160 27.29 -33.64 29.73
CA ALA A 160 27.69 -35.03 29.94
C ALA A 160 29.12 -35.13 30.47
N ARG A 161 30.08 -34.40 29.88
CA ARG A 161 31.47 -34.38 30.36
C ARG A 161 31.60 -33.84 31.78
N ILE A 162 30.84 -32.81 32.14
CA ILE A 162 30.82 -32.27 33.51
C ILE A 162 30.26 -33.33 34.47
N ALA A 163 29.20 -34.05 34.09
CA ALA A 163 28.63 -35.12 34.90
C ALA A 163 29.63 -36.27 35.13
N ASP A 164 30.36 -36.69 34.09
CA ASP A 164 31.40 -37.71 34.15
C ASP A 164 32.54 -37.27 35.08
N ARG A 165 33.05 -36.05 34.88
CA ARG A 165 34.14 -35.51 35.73
C ARG A 165 33.73 -35.41 37.20
N ASN A 166 32.48 -35.03 37.47
CA ASN A 166 31.93 -35.02 38.82
C ASN A 166 31.82 -36.43 39.43
N ALA A 167 31.53 -37.45 38.62
CA ALA A 167 31.53 -38.84 39.07
C ALA A 167 32.95 -39.31 39.43
N GLU A 168 33.94 -39.01 38.60
CA GLU A 168 35.35 -39.28 38.87
C GLU A 168 35.81 -38.60 40.18
N LEU A 169 35.50 -37.32 40.37
CA LEU A 169 35.84 -36.59 41.60
C LEU A 169 35.21 -37.24 42.84
N ARG A 170 33.96 -37.70 42.76
CA ARG A 170 33.31 -38.44 43.86
C ARG A 170 34.03 -39.76 44.15
N GLN A 171 34.47 -40.47 43.12
CA GLN A 171 35.21 -41.72 43.26
C GLN A 171 36.59 -41.48 43.93
N VAL A 172 37.35 -40.49 43.46
CA VAL A 172 38.64 -40.11 44.06
C VAL A 172 38.47 -39.71 45.53
N ARG A 173 37.47 -38.87 45.84
CA ARG A 173 37.15 -38.49 47.23
C ARG A 173 36.74 -39.68 48.10
N HIS A 174 36.11 -40.71 47.52
CA HIS A 174 35.79 -41.93 48.25
C HIS A 174 37.05 -42.79 48.51
N GLN A 175 37.91 -42.96 47.51
CA GLN A 175 39.19 -43.66 47.65
C GLN A 175 40.08 -42.99 48.71
N TYR A 176 40.18 -41.65 48.68
CA TYR A 176 40.92 -40.89 49.69
C TYR A 176 40.37 -41.11 51.10
N ARG A 177 39.04 -41.08 51.27
CA ARG A 177 38.39 -41.39 52.56
C ARG A 177 38.69 -42.81 53.05
N MET A 178 38.74 -43.80 52.15
CA MET A 178 39.09 -45.17 52.50
C MET A 178 40.55 -45.29 52.94
N LEU A 179 41.49 -44.72 52.18
CA LEU A 179 42.92 -44.71 52.52
C LEU A 179 43.21 -43.96 53.83
N ALA A 180 42.52 -42.84 54.06
CA ALA A 180 42.62 -42.11 55.33
C ALA A 180 42.16 -42.98 56.51
N ALA A 181 41.03 -43.66 56.38
CA ALA A 181 40.54 -44.58 57.42
C ALA A 181 41.47 -45.78 57.64
N GLU A 182 42.09 -46.32 56.58
CA GLU A 182 43.11 -47.37 56.69
C GLU A 182 44.36 -46.89 57.45
N LEU A 183 44.82 -45.68 57.17
CA LEU A 183 45.96 -45.05 57.85
C LEU A 183 45.64 -44.79 59.33
N ASP A 184 44.46 -44.28 59.65
CA ASP A 184 43.99 -44.09 61.03
C ASP A 184 43.91 -45.41 61.81
N ASN A 185 43.38 -46.46 61.17
CA ASN A 185 43.35 -47.81 61.76
C ASN A 185 44.75 -48.39 61.99
N ALA A 186 45.67 -48.19 61.04
CA ALA A 186 47.06 -48.61 61.17
C ALA A 186 47.75 -47.89 62.33
N LEU A 187 47.55 -46.57 62.46
CA LEU A 187 48.06 -45.76 63.58
C LEU A 187 47.50 -46.21 64.93
N ALA A 188 46.21 -46.53 65.01
CA ALA A 188 45.58 -47.04 66.23
C ALA A 188 46.08 -48.44 66.63
N GLY A 189 46.53 -49.25 65.67
CA GLY A 189 47.07 -50.59 65.88
C GLY A 189 48.53 -50.65 66.37
N LEU A 190 49.26 -49.53 66.39
CA LEU A 190 50.61 -49.51 66.97
C LEU A 190 50.53 -49.67 68.50
N PRO A 191 51.29 -50.61 69.11
CA PRO A 191 51.27 -50.81 70.55
C PRO A 191 51.74 -49.55 71.28
N PRO A 192 51.12 -49.16 72.42
CA PRO A 192 51.43 -47.94 73.15
C PRO A 192 52.82 -47.91 73.84
N GLY A 193 53.80 -48.70 73.38
CA GLY A 193 55.06 -49.00 74.07
C GLY A 193 56.36 -48.53 73.39
N THR A 194 56.34 -47.88 72.22
CA THR A 194 57.54 -47.35 71.54
C THR A 194 57.57 -45.83 71.53
N ALA A 195 57.29 -45.21 72.67
CA ALA A 195 57.60 -43.81 72.97
C ALA A 195 58.89 -43.71 73.80
N ALA A 196 60.01 -44.15 73.24
CA ALA A 196 61.33 -43.98 73.86
C ALA A 196 62.40 -43.87 72.78
N GLY A 197 62.39 -42.74 72.07
CA GLY A 197 63.36 -42.43 71.03
C GLY A 197 63.01 -41.09 70.41
N GLY A 198 63.40 -40.01 71.08
CA GLY A 198 63.22 -38.65 70.61
C GLY A 198 63.94 -38.43 69.28
N VAL A 199 63.23 -38.68 68.18
CA VAL A 199 63.50 -38.08 66.88
C VAL A 199 62.18 -37.45 66.49
N SER A 200 62.07 -36.16 66.81
CA SER A 200 61.02 -35.29 66.32
C SER A 200 60.96 -35.42 64.79
N PRO A 201 59.97 -36.10 64.20
CA PRO A 201 59.84 -36.11 62.76
C PRO A 201 59.26 -34.74 62.34
N PRO A 202 59.70 -34.15 61.22
CA PRO A 202 59.15 -32.90 60.71
C PRO A 202 57.78 -33.15 60.07
N VAL A 203 56.79 -33.54 60.87
CA VAL A 203 55.40 -33.77 60.42
C VAL A 203 54.66 -32.44 60.18
N ALA A 204 55.27 -31.32 60.58
CA ALA A 204 54.78 -29.98 60.27
C ALA A 204 54.84 -29.59 58.77
N VAL A 205 55.52 -30.36 57.91
CA VAL A 205 55.63 -30.00 56.47
C VAL A 205 54.57 -30.68 55.60
N VAL A 206 53.99 -31.82 56.02
CA VAL A 206 53.00 -32.53 55.18
C VAL A 206 51.56 -32.10 55.46
N VAL A 207 51.26 -31.61 56.67
CA VAL A 207 49.97 -30.95 56.94
C VAL A 207 49.93 -29.55 56.29
N ALA A 208 51.06 -28.83 56.25
CA ALA A 208 51.19 -27.61 55.46
C ALA A 208 51.10 -27.86 53.95
N ALA A 209 51.62 -28.98 53.43
CA ALA A 209 51.50 -29.34 52.00
C ALA A 209 50.12 -29.92 51.62
N ALA A 210 49.34 -30.43 52.58
CA ALA A 210 47.96 -30.86 52.37
C ALA A 210 46.97 -29.68 52.51
N GLU A 211 47.26 -28.70 53.37
CA GLU A 211 46.55 -27.42 53.41
C GLU A 211 46.95 -26.48 52.24
N GLU A 212 48.14 -26.63 51.64
CA GLU A 212 48.53 -25.93 50.38
C GLU A 212 48.03 -26.61 49.09
N MET A 213 47.42 -27.81 49.15
CA MET A 213 46.74 -28.43 47.99
C MET A 213 45.21 -28.37 48.06
N GLU A 214 44.65 -27.69 49.07
CA GLU A 214 43.25 -27.25 49.13
C GLU A 214 43.06 -25.81 48.60
N GLU A 215 43.98 -25.29 47.79
CA GLU A 215 43.54 -24.47 46.66
C GLU A 215 42.86 -25.41 45.65
N GLU A 216 41.69 -25.95 46.03
CA GLU A 216 40.64 -26.21 45.05
C GLU A 216 40.51 -24.87 44.34
N GLU A 217 41.11 -24.77 43.15
CA GLU A 217 40.89 -23.71 42.19
C GLU A 217 39.37 -23.74 41.96
N GLU A 218 38.63 -23.05 42.83
CA GLU A 218 37.23 -22.75 42.71
C GLU A 218 37.18 -22.04 41.37
N VAL A 219 36.95 -22.81 40.30
CA VAL A 219 36.75 -22.28 38.96
C VAL A 219 35.66 -21.25 39.17
N PRO A 220 35.97 -19.95 39.11
CA PRO A 220 35.07 -18.94 39.59
C PRO A 220 33.85 -19.06 38.69
N VAL A 221 32.74 -19.55 39.27
CA VAL A 221 31.49 -19.62 38.55
C VAL A 221 31.15 -18.18 38.24
N ASP A 222 31.32 -17.79 36.98
CA ASP A 222 31.06 -16.43 36.49
C ASP A 222 29.54 -16.21 36.57
N ARG A 223 29.06 -15.90 37.78
CA ARG A 223 27.65 -15.63 38.07
C ARG A 223 27.16 -14.45 37.23
N ASP A 224 28.04 -13.49 36.95
CA ASP A 224 27.75 -12.37 36.07
C ASP A 224 27.64 -12.83 34.61
N GLY A 225 28.46 -13.78 34.18
CA GLY A 225 28.34 -14.49 32.90
C GLY A 225 26.99 -15.21 32.75
N ILE A 226 26.59 -15.96 33.77
CA ILE A 226 25.29 -16.66 33.80
C ILE A 226 24.13 -15.66 33.79
N ALA A 227 24.18 -14.60 34.60
CA ALA A 227 23.16 -13.56 34.62
C ALA A 227 23.03 -12.87 33.26
N ARG A 228 24.15 -12.54 32.61
CA ARG A 228 24.18 -11.98 31.25
C ARG A 228 23.57 -12.95 30.23
N ALA A 229 23.88 -14.24 30.31
CA ALA A 229 23.31 -15.25 29.42
C ALA A 229 21.78 -15.38 29.58
N VAL A 230 21.28 -15.36 30.82
CA VAL A 230 19.83 -15.38 31.10
C VAL A 230 19.15 -14.12 30.56
N ASP A 231 19.76 -12.93 30.72
CA ASP A 231 19.20 -11.68 30.19
C ASP A 231 19.16 -11.67 28.65
N VAL A 232 20.19 -12.21 28.00
CA VAL A 232 20.21 -12.37 26.53
C VAL A 232 19.10 -13.33 26.08
N ALA A 233 18.94 -14.47 26.76
CA ALA A 233 17.86 -15.42 26.45
C ALA A 233 16.47 -14.81 26.65
N ARG A 234 16.28 -14.00 27.71
CA ARG A 234 15.02 -13.30 27.98
C ARG A 234 14.68 -12.28 26.90
N ARG A 235 15.67 -11.51 26.42
CA ARG A 235 15.48 -10.55 25.32
C ARG A 235 15.14 -11.28 24.01
N ALA A 236 15.87 -12.35 23.69
CA ALA A 236 15.59 -13.15 22.50
C ALA A 236 14.16 -13.76 22.53
N ALA A 237 13.70 -14.24 23.69
CA ALA A 237 12.34 -14.74 23.84
C ALA A 237 11.27 -13.65 23.66
N ALA A 238 11.53 -12.43 24.16
CA ALA A 238 10.64 -11.30 23.98
C ALA A 238 10.56 -10.87 22.50
N ASP A 239 11.69 -10.84 21.79
CA ASP A 239 11.74 -10.50 20.36
C ASP A 239 10.99 -11.54 19.51
N LEU A 240 11.16 -12.83 19.81
CA LEU A 240 10.41 -13.91 19.16
C LEU A 240 8.90 -13.78 19.36
N ALA A 241 8.47 -13.47 20.60
CA ALA A 241 7.06 -13.24 20.91
C ALA A 241 6.48 -12.04 20.13
N ALA A 242 7.26 -10.96 19.99
CA ALA A 242 6.85 -9.79 19.21
C ALA A 242 6.74 -10.11 17.70
N ILE A 243 7.66 -10.90 17.15
CA ILE A 243 7.61 -11.33 15.74
C ILE A 243 6.39 -12.21 15.48
N ILE A 244 6.06 -13.15 16.38
CA ILE A 244 4.87 -14.00 16.26
C ILE A 244 3.61 -13.14 16.31
N ALA A 245 3.53 -12.18 17.24
CA ALA A 245 2.41 -11.25 17.34
C ALA A 245 2.22 -10.43 16.04
N ALA A 246 3.29 -9.87 15.50
CA ALA A 246 3.26 -9.12 14.24
C ALA A 246 2.85 -10.02 13.05
N ALA A 247 3.32 -11.26 13.01
CA ALA A 247 2.93 -12.23 11.97
C ALA A 247 1.43 -12.57 12.06
N THR A 248 0.88 -12.71 13.27
CA THR A 248 -0.57 -12.92 13.47
C THR A 248 -1.41 -11.72 13.06
N GLU A 249 -0.94 -10.49 13.27
CA GLU A 249 -1.63 -9.29 12.77
C GLU A 249 -1.61 -9.20 11.24
N LEU A 250 -0.48 -9.55 10.62
CA LEU A 250 -0.32 -9.51 9.15
C LEU A 250 -1.18 -10.58 8.45
N MET A 251 -1.34 -11.76 9.04
CA MET A 251 -2.19 -12.82 8.49
C MET A 251 -3.69 -12.53 8.67
N GLY A 252 -4.06 -11.58 9.54
CA GLY A 252 -5.43 -11.31 9.93
C GLY A 252 -6.08 -12.50 10.66
N PRO A 253 -7.23 -12.32 11.34
CA PRO A 253 -7.99 -13.47 11.80
C PRO A 253 -8.28 -14.36 10.58
N PRO A 254 -8.16 -15.70 10.68
CA PRO A 254 -8.56 -16.57 9.59
C PRO A 254 -9.99 -16.17 9.26
N SER A 255 -10.18 -15.61 8.06
CA SER A 255 -11.50 -15.27 7.58
C SER A 255 -12.18 -16.62 7.39
N VAL A 256 -12.86 -17.08 8.44
CA VAL A 256 -13.76 -18.22 8.39
C VAL A 256 -14.88 -17.71 7.52
N SER A 257 -14.68 -17.83 6.21
CA SER A 257 -15.70 -17.63 5.21
C SER A 257 -16.80 -18.58 5.62
N ALA A 258 -17.86 -18.03 6.22
CA ALA A 258 -19.07 -18.78 6.48
C ALA A 258 -19.41 -19.51 5.17
N PRO A 259 -19.67 -20.83 5.22
CA PRO A 259 -19.98 -21.60 4.02
C PRO A 259 -21.09 -20.87 3.28
N ALA A 260 -20.85 -20.55 2.01
CA ALA A 260 -21.83 -19.91 1.16
C ALA A 260 -23.15 -20.70 1.28
N PRO A 261 -24.30 -20.04 1.49
CA PRO A 261 -25.58 -20.72 1.40
C PRO A 261 -25.63 -21.39 0.02
N ALA A 262 -25.99 -22.68 0.02
CA ALA A 262 -26.08 -23.48 -1.18
C ALA A 262 -26.88 -22.74 -2.26
N PRO A 263 -26.49 -22.83 -3.54
CA PRO A 263 -27.31 -22.32 -4.62
C PRO A 263 -28.63 -23.10 -4.62
N ASP A 264 -29.74 -22.38 -4.44
CA ASP A 264 -31.08 -22.91 -4.70
C ASP A 264 -31.13 -23.36 -6.16
N GLU A 265 -31.14 -24.68 -6.37
CA GLU A 265 -31.50 -25.30 -7.64
C GLU A 265 -33.01 -25.16 -7.83
N ASP A 266 -33.47 -24.03 -8.37
CA ASP A 266 -34.85 -23.88 -8.86
C ASP A 266 -34.86 -23.40 -10.33
N ASP A 267 -35.07 -24.41 -11.18
CA ASP A 267 -36.05 -24.48 -12.26
C ASP A 267 -36.01 -23.45 -13.42
N PRO A 268 -35.62 -23.87 -14.65
CA PRO A 268 -35.68 -23.03 -15.84
C PRO A 268 -36.98 -23.29 -16.63
N THR A 269 -38.12 -22.71 -16.24
CA THR A 269 -39.20 -22.46 -17.23
C THR A 269 -40.17 -21.34 -16.80
N GLY A 270 -39.91 -20.11 -17.24
CA GLY A 270 -40.88 -19.02 -17.12
C GLY A 270 -40.48 -17.77 -17.92
N PRO A 271 -41.34 -17.24 -18.81
CA PRO A 271 -41.02 -16.05 -19.61
C PRO A 271 -41.05 -14.76 -18.76
N PRO A 272 -40.25 -13.75 -19.13
CA PRO A 272 -39.99 -12.59 -18.28
C PRO A 272 -41.16 -11.59 -18.27
N THR A 273 -41.60 -11.21 -17.07
CA THR A 273 -42.47 -10.05 -16.84
C THR A 273 -41.60 -8.82 -16.49
N PRO A 274 -41.82 -7.63 -17.09
CA PRO A 274 -41.01 -6.46 -16.82
C PRO A 274 -41.46 -5.76 -15.51
N GLN A 275 -40.72 -5.97 -14.42
CA GLN A 275 -40.90 -5.17 -13.22
C GLN A 275 -40.05 -3.89 -13.28
N ARG A 276 -40.78 -2.80 -13.38
CA ARG A 276 -40.37 -1.40 -13.30
C ARG A 276 -40.13 -1.05 -11.83
N THR A 277 -38.88 -0.85 -11.42
CA THR A 277 -38.52 -0.25 -10.13
C THR A 277 -37.55 0.90 -10.35
N GLY A 278 -37.91 2.07 -9.82
CA GLY A 278 -37.20 3.34 -9.99
C GLY A 278 -35.95 3.45 -9.12
N PRO A 279 -35.09 4.45 -9.40
CA PRO A 279 -33.86 4.65 -8.65
C PRO A 279 -34.13 5.37 -7.31
N ALA A 280 -33.85 4.68 -6.20
CA ALA A 280 -33.69 5.31 -4.90
C ALA A 280 -32.31 5.97 -4.83
N LEU A 281 -32.30 7.30 -4.83
CA LEU A 281 -31.12 8.14 -4.61
C LEU A 281 -30.65 7.99 -3.16
N THR A 282 -29.66 7.14 -2.92
CA THR A 282 -28.90 7.12 -1.66
C THR A 282 -27.93 8.29 -1.64
N ALA A 283 -28.31 9.34 -0.91
CA ALA A 283 -27.46 10.48 -0.61
C ALA A 283 -26.22 10.03 0.17
N ARG A 284 -25.04 10.17 -0.43
CA ARG A 284 -23.75 9.98 0.23
C ARG A 284 -23.53 11.12 1.23
N ARG A 285 -23.46 10.77 2.52
CA ARG A 285 -22.97 11.67 3.58
C ARG A 285 -21.47 11.95 3.36
N PRO A 286 -21.02 13.22 3.41
CA PRO A 286 -19.59 13.52 3.43
C PRO A 286 -18.97 13.13 4.77
N VAL A 287 -17.87 12.38 4.71
CA VAL A 287 -17.00 12.05 5.85
C VAL A 287 -16.20 13.29 6.23
N ALA A 288 -16.32 13.74 7.49
CA ALA A 288 -15.51 14.82 8.03
C ALA A 288 -14.07 14.32 8.24
N LEU A 289 -13.11 14.96 7.57
CA LEU A 289 -11.68 14.76 7.81
C LEU A 289 -11.27 15.44 9.13
N PRO A 290 -10.41 14.81 9.96
CA PRO A 290 -9.89 15.42 11.17
C PRO A 290 -8.96 16.62 10.84
N PRO A 291 -8.97 17.70 11.65
CA PRO A 291 -8.09 18.83 11.45
C PRO A 291 -6.63 18.43 11.65
N GLY A 292 -5.80 18.81 10.67
CA GLY A 292 -4.39 18.49 10.61
C GLY A 292 -3.59 19.00 11.80
N SER A 293 -2.64 18.17 12.22
CA SER A 293 -1.54 18.51 13.11
C SER A 293 -0.66 19.59 12.48
N SER A 294 -0.53 20.68 13.22
CA SER A 294 0.32 21.83 12.90
C SER A 294 1.77 21.42 12.70
N THR A 295 2.29 21.62 11.49
CA THR A 295 3.71 21.57 11.16
C THR A 295 4.47 22.60 11.97
N THR A 296 5.32 22.13 12.88
CA THR A 296 6.29 22.93 13.64
C THR A 296 7.26 23.63 12.69
N ALA A 297 7.29 24.96 12.78
CA ALA A 297 8.21 25.82 12.08
C ALA A 297 9.66 25.53 12.49
N ARG A 298 10.52 25.28 11.49
CA ARG A 298 11.97 25.16 11.66
C ARG A 298 12.60 26.56 11.69
N PRO A 299 13.45 26.91 12.68
CA PRO A 299 14.10 28.21 12.73
C PRO A 299 15.19 28.31 11.66
N ARG A 300 15.28 29.49 11.04
CA ARG A 300 16.38 29.89 10.16
C ARG A 300 17.63 30.13 11.01
N PRO A 301 18.83 29.64 10.62
CA PRO A 301 20.07 30.08 11.22
C PRO A 301 20.38 31.52 10.78
N SER A 302 20.72 32.36 11.75
CA SER A 302 21.28 33.68 11.55
C SER A 302 22.80 33.60 11.43
N THR A 303 23.34 34.44 10.54
CA THR A 303 24.75 34.86 10.35
C THR A 303 25.74 33.81 9.86
#